data_AF-A0A1F5CC86-F1
#
_entry.id   AF-A0A1F5CC86-F1
#
_cell.length_a   1.000
_cell.length_b   1.000
_cell.length_c   1.000
_cell.angle_alpha   90.00
_cell.angle_beta   90.00
_cell.angle_gamma   90.00
#
_symmetry.space_group_name_H-M   'P 1'
#
loop_
_entity.id
_entity.type
_entity.pdbx_description
1 polymer ?
#
loop_
_entity_poly.entity_id
_entity_poly.type
_entity_poly.pdbx_seq_one_letter_code
_entity_poly.pdbx_strand_id
1 'polypeptide(L)'
;MPKDGSKKSDIKTVLETLLESGFFNEWRTVSDVIKKSGNKGFTIKGKRIGMVSRLLTQMCQDLDNYFEREEIPREKRIRNEHWMFKKVK
;
A
#
# COMPACT_ATOMS: atom_id res chain seq x y z
N MET A 1 28.15 -11.29 20.58
CA MET A 1 27.87 -11.40 19.13
C MET A 1 26.41 -11.08 18.90
N PRO A 2 26.03 -9.91 18.37
CA PRO A 2 24.64 -9.67 18.04
C PRO A 2 24.27 -10.53 16.83
N LYS A 3 23.26 -11.39 17.00
CA LYS A 3 22.65 -12.18 15.93
C LYS A 3 22.01 -11.20 14.95
N ASP A 4 22.32 -11.37 13.67
CA ASP A 4 21.81 -10.59 12.55
C ASP A 4 20.28 -10.42 12.64
N GLY A 5 19.87 -9.27 13.18
CA GLY A 5 18.49 -8.89 13.42
C GLY A 5 17.87 -8.37 12.14
N SER A 6 17.80 -9.21 11.11
CA SER A 6 16.96 -8.98 9.94
C SER A 6 15.50 -8.95 10.39
N LYS A 7 15.08 -7.80 10.93
CA LYS A 7 13.68 -7.44 11.08
C LYS A 7 13.13 -7.46 9.66
N LYS A 8 12.57 -8.59 9.23
CA LYS A 8 11.62 -8.63 8.12
C LYS A 8 10.54 -7.61 8.50
N SER A 9 10.65 -6.39 7.99
CA SER A 9 9.62 -5.37 8.19
C SER A 9 8.32 -5.99 7.70
N ASP A 10 7.31 -6.04 8.57
CA ASP A 10 6.01 -6.53 8.15
C ASP A 10 5.51 -5.63 7.03
N ILE A 11 4.81 -6.20 6.04
CA ILE A 11 4.25 -5.41 4.96
C ILE A 11 3.29 -4.35 5.50
N LYS A 12 2.63 -4.61 6.64
CA LYS A 12 1.86 -3.62 7.39
C LYS A 12 2.72 -2.42 7.81
N THR A 13 3.88 -2.65 8.43
CA THR A 13 4.82 -1.58 8.82
C THR A 13 5.31 -0.78 7.61
N VAL A 14 5.52 -1.43 6.46
CA VAL A 14 5.87 -0.73 5.22
C VAL A 14 4.74 0.20 4.77
N LEU A 15 3.49 -0.26 4.82
CA LEU A 15 2.32 0.55 4.46
C LEU A 15 2.11 1.72 5.42
N GLU A 16 2.24 1.51 6.72
CA GLU A 16 2.19 2.56 7.75
C GLU A 16 3.28 3.62 7.50
N THR A 17 4.52 3.18 7.21
CA THR A 17 5.62 4.11 6.88
C THR A 17 5.32 4.91 5.60
N LEU A 18 4.65 4.32 4.61
CA LEU A 18 4.24 5.04 3.39
C LEU A 18 3.13 6.06 3.69
N LEU A 19 2.21 5.72 4.60
CA LEU A 19 1.17 6.61 5.08
C LEU A 19 1.76 7.85 5.78
N GLU A 20 2.75 7.65 6.64
CA GLU A 20 3.44 8.74 7.34
C GLU A 20 4.34 9.57 6.42
N SER A 21 4.94 8.96 5.37
CA SER A 21 5.86 9.65 4.47
C SER A 21 5.19 10.57 3.44
N GLY A 22 3.86 10.77 3.52
CA GLY A 22 3.09 11.55 2.55
C GLY A 22 2.93 10.90 1.18
N PHE A 23 3.25 9.59 1.03
CA PHE A 23 3.14 8.90 -0.25
C PHE A 23 1.69 8.89 -0.77
N PHE A 24 0.74 8.82 0.16
CA PHE A 24 -0.69 8.84 -0.09
C PHE A 24 -1.32 10.25 -0.05
N ASN A 25 -0.54 11.32 -0.09
CA ASN A 25 -1.10 12.68 -0.24
C ASN A 25 -1.82 12.87 -1.59
N GLU A 26 -1.49 12.02 -2.56
CA GLU A 26 -2.18 11.89 -3.84
C GLU A 26 -2.85 10.50 -3.92
N TRP A 27 -3.78 10.34 -4.85
CA TRP A 27 -4.36 9.04 -5.17
C TRP A 27 -3.27 8.09 -5.69
N ARG A 28 -3.17 6.91 -5.07
CA ARG A 28 -2.21 5.85 -5.42
C ARG A 28 -2.91 4.53 -5.68
N THR A 29 -2.44 3.80 -6.68
CA THR A 29 -2.90 2.44 -6.98
C THR A 29 -2.13 1.40 -6.18
N VAL A 30 -2.61 0.14 -6.16
CA VAL A 30 -1.87 -0.96 -5.52
C VAL A 30 -0.52 -1.16 -6.21
N SER A 31 -0.46 -1.02 -7.53
CA SER A 31 0.78 -1.05 -8.31
C SER A 31 1.77 0.03 -7.88
N ASP A 32 1.32 1.25 -7.58
CA ASP A 32 2.21 2.32 -7.14
C ASP A 32 2.82 2.01 -5.76
N VAL A 33 1.99 1.50 -4.85
CA VAL A 33 2.43 1.03 -3.53
C VAL A 33 3.50 -0.05 -3.69
N ILE A 34 3.25 -1.06 -4.54
CA ILE A 34 4.19 -2.15 -4.79
C ILE A 34 5.51 -1.64 -5.36
N LYS A 35 5.47 -0.74 -6.36
CA LYS A 35 6.68 -0.14 -6.94
C LYS A 35 7.47 0.61 -5.87
N LYS A 36 6.79 1.42 -5.04
CA LYS A 36 7.45 2.19 -3.98
C LYS A 36 8.04 1.29 -2.90
N SER A 37 7.34 0.22 -2.51
CA SER A 37 7.86 -0.80 -1.58
C SER A 37 9.07 -1.53 -2.17
N GLY A 38 9.05 -1.85 -3.47
CA GLY A 38 10.18 -2.41 -4.22
C GLY A 38 11.45 -1.57 -4.08
N ASN A 39 11.33 -0.26 -4.22
CA ASN A 39 12.44 0.68 -4.06
C ASN A 39 12.99 0.76 -2.62
N LYS A 40 12.22 0.32 -1.62
CA LYS A 40 12.67 0.21 -0.21
C LYS A 40 13.25 -1.17 0.12
N GLY A 41 13.57 -1.99 -0.88
CA GLY A 41 14.12 -3.35 -0.70
C GLY A 41 13.06 -4.43 -0.46
N PHE A 42 11.76 -4.08 -0.51
CA PHE A 42 10.67 -5.04 -0.35
C PHE A 42 10.16 -5.56 -1.70
N THR A 43 10.55 -6.78 -2.05
CA THR A 43 10.04 -7.42 -3.28
C THR A 43 8.66 -8.05 -3.03
N ILE A 44 7.62 -7.44 -3.58
CA ILE A 44 6.24 -7.95 -3.56
C ILE A 44 5.97 -8.62 -4.91
N LYS A 45 5.76 -9.95 -4.90
CA LYS A 45 5.49 -10.76 -6.11
C LYS A 45 4.26 -11.65 -5.92
N GLY A 46 3.54 -11.92 -7.00
CA GLY A 46 2.46 -12.91 -7.08
C GLY A 46 1.38 -12.73 -6.01
N LYS A 47 1.17 -13.77 -5.18
CA LYS A 47 0.15 -13.80 -4.11
C LYS A 47 0.21 -12.63 -3.12
N ARG A 48 1.37 -11.98 -2.98
CA ARG A 48 1.53 -10.83 -2.07
C ARG A 48 0.86 -9.55 -2.59
N ILE A 49 0.56 -9.44 -3.88
CA ILE A 49 -0.17 -8.30 -4.46
C ILE A 49 -1.59 -8.23 -3.88
N GLY A 50 -2.29 -9.37 -3.89
CA GLY A 50 -3.63 -9.46 -3.30
C GLY A 50 -3.63 -9.18 -1.80
N MET A 51 -2.57 -9.57 -1.09
CA MET A 51 -2.38 -9.24 0.33
C MET A 51 -2.25 -7.73 0.55
N VAL A 52 -1.45 -7.03 -0.27
CA VAL A 52 -1.33 -5.55 -0.20
C VAL A 52 -2.69 -4.88 -0.41
N SER A 53 -3.44 -5.29 -1.42
CA SER A 53 -4.77 -4.73 -1.69
C SER A 53 -5.74 -4.93 -0.53
N ARG A 54 -5.73 -6.12 0.10
CA ARG A 54 -6.52 -6.42 1.30
C ARG A 54 -6.09 -5.57 2.49
N LEU A 55 -4.80 -5.40 2.72
CA LEU A 55 -4.28 -4.58 3.82
C LEU A 55 -4.61 -3.10 3.64
N LEU A 56 -4.49 -2.56 2.43
CA LEU A 56 -4.90 -1.19 2.13
C LEU A 56 -6.40 -0.99 2.38
N THR A 57 -7.22 -1.96 1.98
CA THR A 57 -8.67 -1.96 2.28
C THR A 57 -8.93 -1.99 3.78
N GLN A 58 -8.22 -2.84 4.52
CA GLN A 58 -8.32 -2.91 5.98
C GLN A 58 -7.92 -1.58 6.62
N MET A 59 -6.84 -0.95 6.15
CA MET A 59 -6.42 0.36 6.64
C MET A 59 -7.48 1.44 6.41
N CYS A 60 -8.22 1.42 5.29
CA CYS A 60 -9.36 2.33 5.10
C CYS A 60 -10.47 2.12 6.14
N GLN A 61 -10.68 0.88 6.58
CA GLN A 61 -11.68 0.54 7.60
C GLN A 61 -11.20 0.92 9.01
N ASP A 62 -9.91 0.68 9.30
CA ASP A 62 -9.30 0.93 10.61
C ASP A 62 -9.07 2.43 10.86
N LEU A 63 -8.66 3.16 9.81
CA LEU A 63 -8.28 4.58 9.86
C LEU A 63 -9.41 5.47 9.35
N ASP A 64 -10.65 5.15 9.74
CA ASP A 64 -11.86 5.84 9.32
C ASP A 64 -11.67 7.38 9.35
N ASN A 65 -12.04 8.05 8.26
CA ASN A 65 -11.85 9.50 8.01
C ASN A 65 -10.39 10.00 7.85
N TYR A 66 -9.38 9.12 7.82
CA TYR A 66 -7.97 9.47 7.56
C TYR A 66 -7.43 8.87 6.27
N PHE A 67 -7.99 7.72 5.85
CA PHE A 67 -7.56 6.99 4.66
C PHE A 67 -8.75 6.49 3.87
N GLU A 68 -8.87 6.97 2.64
CA GLU A 68 -9.99 6.67 1.76
C GLU A 68 -9.58 5.80 0.58
N ARG A 69 -10.58 5.13 0.00
CA ARG A 69 -10.45 4.42 -1.26
C ARG A 69 -11.56 4.85 -2.22
N GLU A 70 -11.23 4.89 -3.51
CA GLU A 70 -12.17 5.17 -4.58
C GLU A 70 -12.06 4.10 -5.68
N GLU A 71 -13.19 3.70 -6.26
CA GLU A 71 -13.20 2.75 -7.37
C GLU A 71 -12.73 3.44 -8.65
N ILE A 72 -11.80 2.83 -9.37
CA ILE A 72 -11.38 3.34 -10.68
C ILE A 72 -12.47 2.98 -11.69
N PRO A 73 -13.05 3.96 -12.41
CA PRO A 73 -14.01 3.71 -13.47
C PRO A 73 -13.43 2.74 -14.50
N ARG A 74 -14.24 1.79 -14.99
CA ARG A 74 -13.76 0.66 -15.79
C ARG A 74 -12.96 1.10 -17.02
N GLU A 75 -13.39 2.18 -17.64
CA GLU A 75 -12.78 2.84 -18.79
C GLU A 75 -11.43 3.53 -18.50
N LYS A 76 -11.14 3.84 -17.22
CA LYS A 76 -9.89 4.44 -16.74
C LYS A 76 -8.97 3.43 -16.05
N ARG A 77 -9.37 2.15 -15.93
CA ARG A 77 -8.56 1.13 -15.27
C ARG A 77 -7.29 0.87 -16.02
N ILE A 78 -6.17 0.98 -15.32
CA ILE A 78 -4.88 0.53 -15.82
C ILE A 78 -4.71 -0.93 -15.36
N ARG A 79 -4.70 -1.86 -16.31
CA ARG A 79 -4.58 -3.31 -16.03
C ARG A 79 -5.72 -3.80 -15.12
N ASN A 80 -5.37 -4.44 -13.99
CA ASN A 80 -6.30 -4.99 -13.01
C ASN A 80 -6.40 -4.09 -11.75
N GLU A 81 -6.12 -2.79 -11.87
CA GLU A 81 -6.31 -1.86 -10.76
C GLU A 81 -7.80 -1.49 -10.66
N HIS A 82 -8.41 -1.85 -9.53
CA HIS A 82 -9.82 -1.54 -9.25
C HIS A 82 -9.97 -0.35 -8.29
N TRP A 83 -8.95 -0.07 -7.48
CA TRP A 83 -9.03 0.85 -6.36
C TRP A 83 -7.84 1.79 -6.35
N MET A 84 -8.09 3.06 -6.04
CA MET A 84 -7.07 4.00 -5.60
C MET A 84 -7.25 4.30 -4.13
N PHE A 85 -6.16 4.70 -3.49
CA PHE A 85 -6.10 4.99 -2.06
C PHE A 85 -5.46 6.36 -1.84
N LYS A 86 -6.00 7.13 -0.89
CA LYS A 86 -5.50 8.46 -0.56
C LYS A 86 -5.67 8.75 0.93
N LYS A 87 -4.71 9.47 1.48
CA LYS A 87 -4.78 10.07 2.81
C LYS A 87 -5.54 11.40 2.71
N VAL A 88 -6.58 11.57 3.52
CA VAL A 88 -7.51 12.71 3.41
C VAL A 88 -7.37 13.75 4.52
N LYS A 89 -6.45 13.55 5.46
CA LYS A 89 -6.20 14.45 6.59
C LYS A 89 -4.71 14.52 6.94
#